data_AF-A0A0W0TGW8-F1
#
_entry.id   AF-A0A0W0TGW8-F1
#
_cell.length_a   1.000
_cell.length_b   1.000
_cell.length_c   1.000
_cell.angle_alpha   90.00
_cell.angle_beta   90.00
_cell.angle_gamma   90.00
#
_symmetry.space_group_name_H-M   'P 1'
#
loop_
_entity.id
_entity.type
_entity.pdbx_description
1 polymer ?
#
loop_
_entity_poly.entity_id
_entity_poly.type
_entity_poly.pdbx_seq_one_letter_code
_entity_poly.pdbx_strand_id
1 'polypeptide(L)'
;MKMINTNSTRDEVLDAVAENAFELFNAHLDIQADREIILTALAQNGYILHSLPEDLKNDEEIVLAAVKQQGLALQYASDELRKNERVVLAALAQNGMALKFVLEPLRSKIEIVLAAVSQNGYALQYVPEFKGNKDVVTAAVAQQGEAIEFAGENLQKDERLIEISQFGSFPVLNLLLPLKEKLRNEKNPDLIPAMTTMISSIEAAMVTCRKEFEQFESSPEKLESAQETFISSLNSAIEGANSVLEQQTGWRKMVDDCANRIIDFFKSATKDLFSKKEASPQEAELPKTEASKSRFSFFANPSPVKEEVERLQQTFTPPAEPPQA
;
A
#
# COMPACT_ATOMS: atom_id res chain seq x y z
N MET A 1 -23.39 -3.18 33.32
CA MET A 1 -23.67 -3.63 31.94
C MET A 1 -24.79 -4.66 32.01
N LYS A 2 -25.94 -4.38 31.38
CA LYS A 2 -27.08 -5.30 31.35
C LYS A 2 -26.73 -6.41 30.35
N MET A 3 -26.78 -7.68 30.76
CA MET A 3 -26.46 -8.78 29.83
C MET A 3 -27.55 -8.90 28.76
N ILE A 4 -27.16 -8.81 27.49
CA ILE A 4 -28.07 -9.01 26.37
C ILE A 4 -28.52 -10.47 26.33
N ASN A 5 -29.80 -10.64 26.03
CA ASN A 5 -30.46 -11.92 25.81
C ASN A 5 -31.61 -11.75 24.80
N THR A 6 -32.31 -12.84 24.51
CA THR A 6 -33.40 -12.89 23.51
C THR A 6 -34.61 -12.01 23.81
N ASN A 7 -34.75 -11.42 25.00
CA ASN A 7 -35.83 -10.49 25.35
C ASN A 7 -35.37 -9.02 25.36
N SER A 8 -34.11 -8.73 25.00
CA SER A 8 -33.59 -7.38 24.98
C SER A 8 -34.22 -6.57 23.85
N THR A 9 -34.42 -5.29 24.08
CA THR A 9 -34.95 -4.38 23.05
C THR A 9 -33.89 -4.07 21.99
N ARG A 10 -34.33 -3.59 20.83
CA ARG A 10 -33.45 -3.18 19.73
C ARG A 10 -32.37 -2.19 20.20
N ASP A 11 -32.76 -1.15 20.92
CA ASP A 11 -31.85 -0.08 21.35
C ASP A 11 -30.83 -0.59 22.38
N GLU A 12 -31.26 -1.45 23.31
CA GLU A 12 -30.33 -2.09 24.26
C GLU A 12 -29.29 -2.96 23.54
N VAL A 13 -29.71 -3.66 22.49
CA VAL A 13 -28.79 -4.48 21.67
C VAL A 13 -27.86 -3.57 20.87
N LEU A 14 -28.34 -2.46 20.30
CA LEU A 14 -27.51 -1.52 19.56
C LEU A 14 -26.42 -0.90 20.46
N ASP A 15 -26.78 -0.44 21.66
CA ASP A 15 -25.83 0.09 22.65
C ASP A 15 -24.79 -0.96 23.06
N ALA A 16 -25.23 -2.20 23.30
CA ALA A 16 -24.33 -3.29 23.68
C ALA A 16 -23.41 -3.71 22.53
N VAL A 17 -23.92 -3.74 21.29
CA VAL A 17 -23.13 -4.01 20.09
C VAL A 17 -22.11 -2.91 19.85
N ALA A 18 -22.44 -1.64 20.15
CA ALA A 18 -21.50 -0.53 20.05
C ALA A 18 -20.30 -0.67 21.01
N GLU A 19 -20.47 -1.34 22.15
CA GLU A 19 -19.38 -1.65 23.09
C GLU A 19 -18.67 -2.97 22.75
N ASN A 20 -19.42 -3.98 22.31
CA ASN A 20 -18.90 -5.30 21.96
C ASN A 20 -19.73 -5.94 20.83
N ALA A 21 -19.16 -5.97 19.63
CA ALA A 21 -19.82 -6.49 18.44
C ALA A 21 -20.32 -7.96 18.54
N PHE A 22 -19.78 -8.77 19.45
CA PHE A 22 -20.25 -10.15 19.67
C PHE A 22 -21.59 -10.25 20.42
N GLU A 23 -22.04 -9.16 21.06
CA GLU A 23 -23.35 -9.12 21.73
C GLU A 23 -24.53 -9.27 20.76
N LEU A 24 -24.29 -9.04 19.47
CA LEU A 24 -25.26 -9.31 18.40
C LEU A 24 -25.84 -10.72 18.52
N PHE A 25 -25.00 -11.73 18.77
CA PHE A 25 -25.42 -13.14 18.78
C PHE A 25 -26.21 -13.55 20.03
N ASN A 26 -26.26 -12.69 21.04
CA ASN A 26 -27.07 -12.91 22.25
C ASN A 26 -28.52 -12.40 22.06
N ALA A 27 -28.77 -11.59 21.03
CA ALA A 27 -30.08 -11.00 20.74
C ALA A 27 -31.05 -11.99 20.08
N HIS A 28 -32.34 -11.65 20.03
CA HIS A 28 -33.34 -12.40 19.27
C HIS A 28 -33.00 -12.40 17.76
N LEU A 29 -33.37 -13.45 17.02
CA LEU A 29 -33.05 -13.60 15.60
C LEU A 29 -33.51 -12.42 14.73
N ASP A 30 -34.67 -11.83 15.05
CA ASP A 30 -35.19 -10.66 14.32
C ASP A 30 -34.27 -9.43 14.46
N ILE A 31 -33.64 -9.27 15.64
CA ILE A 31 -32.69 -8.19 15.91
C ILE A 31 -31.31 -8.53 15.33
N GLN A 32 -30.95 -9.81 15.27
CA GLN A 32 -29.72 -10.26 14.58
C GLN A 32 -29.73 -9.96 13.08
N ALA A 33 -30.93 -9.84 12.49
CA ALA A 33 -31.12 -9.44 11.11
C ALA A 33 -31.27 -7.91 10.93
N ASP A 34 -31.23 -7.13 12.02
CA ASP A 34 -31.34 -5.67 11.95
C ASP A 34 -30.09 -5.07 11.31
N ARG A 35 -30.30 -4.35 10.21
CA ARG A 35 -29.24 -3.85 9.36
C ARG A 35 -28.33 -2.84 10.04
N GLU A 36 -28.88 -1.96 10.86
CA GLU A 36 -28.10 -0.93 11.55
C GLU A 36 -27.20 -1.57 12.61
N ILE A 37 -27.73 -2.54 13.35
CA ILE A 37 -26.99 -3.27 14.37
C ILE A 37 -25.88 -4.12 13.73
N ILE A 38 -26.18 -4.82 12.62
CA ILE A 38 -25.17 -5.57 11.85
C ILE A 38 -24.05 -4.65 11.37
N LEU A 39 -24.38 -3.49 10.77
CA LEU A 39 -23.36 -2.55 10.27
C LEU A 39 -22.51 -1.99 11.41
N THR A 40 -23.12 -1.73 12.58
CA THR A 40 -22.40 -1.29 13.79
C THR A 40 -21.43 -2.38 14.29
N ALA A 41 -21.86 -3.64 14.27
CA ALA A 41 -21.01 -4.78 14.63
C ALA A 41 -19.84 -4.96 13.64
N LEU A 42 -20.12 -4.89 12.34
CA LEU A 42 -19.12 -5.04 11.28
C LEU A 42 -18.09 -3.91 11.26
N ALA A 43 -18.48 -2.69 11.65
CA ALA A 43 -17.57 -1.56 11.79
C ALA A 43 -16.47 -1.81 12.84
N GLN A 44 -16.73 -2.66 13.83
CA GLN A 44 -15.70 -3.08 14.80
C GLN A 44 -14.94 -4.31 14.30
N ASN A 45 -15.65 -5.32 13.80
CA ASN A 45 -15.06 -6.59 13.39
C ASN A 45 -15.70 -7.17 12.13
N GLY A 46 -15.04 -7.01 10.98
CA GLY A 46 -15.51 -7.52 9.69
C GLY A 46 -15.69 -9.04 9.63
N TYR A 47 -14.99 -9.83 10.46
CA TYR A 47 -15.14 -11.28 10.50
C TYR A 47 -16.48 -11.76 11.06
N ILE A 48 -17.28 -10.89 11.68
CA ILE A 48 -18.65 -11.19 12.09
C ILE A 48 -19.49 -11.70 10.92
N LEU A 49 -19.15 -11.28 9.69
CA LEU A 49 -19.76 -11.79 8.47
C LEU A 49 -19.83 -13.33 8.41
N HIS A 50 -18.86 -14.06 8.99
CA HIS A 50 -18.85 -15.53 8.96
C HIS A 50 -20.07 -16.16 9.66
N SER A 51 -20.60 -15.48 10.68
CA SER A 51 -21.69 -15.96 11.53
C SER A 51 -23.05 -15.45 11.08
N LEU A 52 -23.10 -14.54 10.10
CA LEU A 52 -24.36 -14.05 9.57
C LEU A 52 -25.06 -15.12 8.69
N PRO A 53 -26.39 -15.10 8.63
CA PRO A 53 -27.19 -15.83 7.65
C PRO A 53 -26.69 -15.64 6.21
N GLU A 54 -26.88 -16.66 5.36
CA GLU A 54 -26.42 -16.66 3.97
C GLU A 54 -27.00 -15.51 3.14
N ASP A 55 -28.25 -15.12 3.39
CA ASP A 55 -28.87 -13.98 2.69
C ASP A 55 -28.11 -12.66 2.95
N LEU A 56 -27.56 -12.47 4.15
CA LEU A 56 -26.77 -11.30 4.52
C LEU A 56 -25.32 -11.40 4.03
N LYS A 57 -24.78 -12.62 3.88
CA LYS A 57 -23.50 -12.86 3.19
C LYS A 57 -23.57 -12.63 1.68
N ASN A 58 -24.79 -12.55 1.13
CA ASN A 58 -25.05 -12.13 -0.26
C ASN A 58 -25.53 -10.67 -0.38
N ASP A 59 -25.65 -9.92 0.73
CA ASP A 59 -25.94 -8.49 0.69
C ASP A 59 -24.66 -7.70 0.40
N GLU A 60 -24.64 -6.99 -0.73
CA GLU A 60 -23.46 -6.24 -1.19
C GLU A 60 -22.97 -5.22 -0.16
N GLU A 61 -23.85 -4.48 0.52
CA GLU A 61 -23.41 -3.41 1.41
C GLU A 61 -22.92 -3.95 2.76
N ILE A 62 -23.54 -5.02 3.26
CA ILE A 62 -23.07 -5.74 4.46
C ILE A 62 -21.68 -6.31 4.21
N VAL A 63 -21.48 -7.00 3.08
CA VAL A 63 -20.16 -7.52 2.72
C VAL A 63 -19.17 -6.39 2.48
N LEU A 64 -19.59 -5.29 1.83
CA LEU A 64 -18.72 -4.15 1.58
C LEU A 64 -18.25 -3.50 2.90
N ALA A 65 -19.13 -3.39 3.90
CA ALA A 65 -18.75 -2.93 5.24
C ALA A 65 -17.73 -3.87 5.89
N ALA A 66 -17.98 -5.18 5.82
CA ALA A 66 -17.09 -6.19 6.37
C ALA A 66 -15.68 -6.15 5.75
N VAL A 67 -15.57 -6.07 4.42
CA VAL A 67 -14.27 -6.08 3.73
C VAL A 67 -13.52 -4.77 3.84
N LYS A 68 -14.22 -3.63 3.98
CA LYS A 68 -13.59 -2.33 4.29
C LYS A 68 -12.94 -2.35 5.67
N GLN A 69 -13.58 -3.00 6.64
CA GLN A 69 -12.99 -3.18 7.96
C GLN A 69 -11.82 -4.19 7.92
N GLN A 70 -12.05 -5.38 7.35
CA GLN A 70 -11.07 -6.45 7.25
C GLN A 70 -11.16 -7.13 5.89
N GLY A 71 -10.20 -6.83 4.99
CA GLY A 71 -10.24 -7.31 3.60
C GLY A 71 -10.35 -8.84 3.44
N LEU A 72 -9.82 -9.62 4.40
CA LEU A 72 -9.92 -11.08 4.39
C LEU A 72 -11.34 -11.60 4.71
N ALA A 73 -12.25 -10.76 5.20
CA ALA A 73 -13.66 -11.12 5.39
C ALA A 73 -14.33 -11.52 4.07
N LEU A 74 -13.75 -11.17 2.92
CA LEU A 74 -14.19 -11.63 1.59
C LEU A 74 -14.36 -13.16 1.50
N GLN A 75 -13.60 -13.94 2.28
CA GLN A 75 -13.73 -15.40 2.30
C GLN A 75 -15.11 -15.91 2.74
N TYR A 76 -15.88 -15.08 3.48
CA TYR A 76 -17.19 -15.40 4.01
C TYR A 76 -18.34 -14.86 3.16
N ALA A 77 -18.03 -14.03 2.16
CA ALA A 77 -19.02 -13.55 1.21
C ALA A 77 -19.48 -14.68 0.29
N SER A 78 -20.68 -14.52 -0.28
CA SER A 78 -21.20 -15.43 -1.30
C SER A 78 -20.26 -15.53 -2.51
N ASP A 79 -20.38 -16.63 -3.26
CA ASP A 79 -19.63 -16.80 -4.51
C ASP A 79 -19.94 -15.70 -5.54
N GLU A 80 -21.15 -15.13 -5.52
CA GLU A 80 -21.55 -14.01 -6.38
C GLU A 80 -20.77 -12.75 -6.04
N LEU A 81 -20.68 -12.40 -4.75
CA LEU A 81 -19.96 -11.21 -4.29
C LEU A 81 -18.43 -11.37 -4.34
N ARG A 82 -17.92 -12.60 -4.26
CA ARG A 82 -16.49 -12.89 -4.53
C ARG A 82 -16.09 -12.76 -6.01
N LYS A 83 -17.08 -12.58 -6.90
CA LYS A 83 -16.93 -12.24 -8.33
C LYS A 83 -17.41 -10.82 -8.63
N ASN A 84 -17.88 -10.08 -7.63
CA ASN A 84 -18.29 -8.70 -7.78
C ASN A 84 -17.07 -7.79 -7.70
N GLU A 85 -16.82 -7.06 -8.80
CA GLU A 85 -15.60 -6.25 -8.96
C GLU A 85 -15.47 -5.16 -7.88
N ARG A 86 -16.58 -4.52 -7.50
CA ARG A 86 -16.60 -3.47 -6.47
C ARG A 86 -16.23 -4.02 -5.10
N VAL A 87 -16.81 -5.15 -4.70
CA VAL A 87 -16.53 -5.80 -3.41
C VAL A 87 -15.08 -6.29 -3.37
N VAL A 88 -14.62 -6.92 -4.45
CA VAL A 88 -13.26 -7.44 -4.56
C VAL A 88 -12.22 -6.32 -4.49
N LEU A 89 -12.41 -5.23 -5.24
CA LEU A 89 -11.46 -4.10 -5.22
C LEU A 89 -11.40 -3.45 -3.83
N ALA A 90 -12.53 -3.32 -3.13
CA ALA A 90 -12.55 -2.81 -1.75
C ALA A 90 -11.76 -3.75 -0.81
N ALA A 91 -11.96 -5.07 -0.93
CA ALA A 91 -11.23 -6.05 -0.14
C ALA A 91 -9.71 -6.02 -0.42
N LEU A 92 -9.31 -5.91 -1.69
CA LEU A 92 -7.91 -5.86 -2.11
C LEU A 92 -7.22 -4.56 -1.71
N ALA A 93 -7.90 -3.42 -1.81
CA ALA A 93 -7.40 -2.15 -1.33
C ALA A 93 -7.11 -2.19 0.18
N GLN A 94 -7.96 -2.89 0.95
CA GLN A 94 -7.73 -3.06 2.37
C GLN A 94 -6.68 -4.14 2.69
N ASN A 95 -6.67 -5.27 1.96
CA ASN A 95 -5.69 -6.32 2.12
C ASN A 95 -5.45 -7.09 0.81
N GLY A 96 -4.26 -6.91 0.20
CA GLY A 96 -3.90 -7.56 -1.06
C GLY A 96 -3.91 -9.09 -1.00
N MET A 97 -3.75 -9.68 0.20
CA MET A 97 -3.84 -11.13 0.39
C MET A 97 -5.27 -11.66 0.22
N ALA A 98 -6.28 -10.78 0.20
CA ALA A 98 -7.66 -11.15 -0.13
C ALA A 98 -7.79 -11.72 -1.55
N LEU A 99 -6.77 -11.53 -2.42
CA LEU A 99 -6.70 -12.14 -3.76
C LEU A 99 -6.90 -13.66 -3.73
N LYS A 100 -6.44 -14.34 -2.66
CA LYS A 100 -6.68 -15.78 -2.45
C LYS A 100 -8.17 -16.15 -2.49
N PHE A 101 -9.04 -15.23 -2.09
CA PHE A 101 -10.48 -15.44 -2.00
C PHE A 101 -11.26 -14.90 -3.19
N VAL A 102 -10.67 -14.08 -4.06
CA VAL A 102 -11.33 -13.62 -5.30
C VAL A 102 -11.64 -14.82 -6.18
N LEU A 103 -12.82 -14.93 -6.79
CA LEU A 103 -13.17 -16.05 -7.69
C LEU A 103 -13.03 -15.67 -9.17
N GLU A 104 -12.97 -16.68 -10.04
CA GLU A 104 -13.03 -16.47 -11.48
C GLU A 104 -14.39 -15.86 -11.92
N PRO A 105 -14.41 -14.98 -12.94
CA PRO A 105 -13.29 -14.64 -13.84
C PRO A 105 -12.39 -13.48 -13.36
N LEU A 106 -12.67 -12.89 -12.18
CA LEU A 106 -11.95 -11.70 -11.74
C LEU A 106 -10.50 -11.97 -11.36
N ARG A 107 -10.20 -13.14 -10.79
CA ARG A 107 -8.84 -13.49 -10.37
C ARG A 107 -7.87 -13.54 -11.57
N SER A 108 -8.35 -13.91 -12.75
CA SER A 108 -7.58 -13.89 -14.00
C SER A 108 -7.43 -12.50 -14.64
N LYS A 109 -8.07 -11.45 -14.12
CA LYS A 109 -7.93 -10.09 -14.67
C LYS A 109 -6.64 -9.44 -14.17
N ILE A 110 -5.83 -8.93 -15.10
CA ILE A 110 -4.55 -8.30 -14.77
C ILE A 110 -4.71 -7.10 -13.84
N GLU A 111 -5.79 -6.33 -13.98
CA GLU A 111 -6.07 -5.15 -13.17
C GLU A 111 -6.34 -5.53 -11.70
N ILE A 112 -7.06 -6.62 -11.47
CA ILE A 112 -7.35 -7.16 -10.14
C ILE A 112 -6.06 -7.66 -9.48
N VAL A 113 -5.24 -8.38 -10.24
CA VAL A 113 -3.94 -8.87 -9.75
C VAL A 113 -3.00 -7.72 -9.44
N LEU A 114 -2.91 -6.71 -10.31
CA LEU A 114 -2.10 -5.52 -10.08
C LEU A 114 -2.52 -4.76 -8.82
N ALA A 115 -3.83 -4.59 -8.59
CA ALA A 115 -4.34 -3.99 -7.35
C ALA A 115 -3.89 -4.77 -6.11
N ALA A 116 -3.96 -6.10 -6.15
CA ALA A 116 -3.55 -6.96 -5.05
C ALA A 116 -2.04 -6.91 -4.78
N VAL A 117 -1.19 -7.07 -5.81
CA VAL A 117 0.26 -7.09 -5.62
C VAL A 117 0.84 -5.71 -5.31
N SER A 118 0.18 -4.64 -5.76
CA SER A 118 0.55 -3.27 -5.39
C SER A 118 0.24 -2.98 -3.92
N GLN A 119 -0.76 -3.65 -3.35
CA GLN A 119 -1.02 -3.56 -1.91
C GLN A 119 -0.08 -4.48 -1.12
N ASN A 120 0.10 -5.73 -1.56
CA ASN A 120 0.97 -6.72 -0.93
C ASN A 120 1.65 -7.60 -1.98
N GLY A 121 2.95 -7.43 -2.17
CA GLY A 121 3.73 -8.15 -3.20
C GLY A 121 3.62 -9.68 -3.08
N TYR A 122 3.47 -10.21 -1.87
CA TYR A 122 3.27 -11.65 -1.66
C TYR A 122 1.94 -12.19 -2.20
N ALA A 123 0.99 -11.33 -2.58
CA ALA A 123 -0.25 -11.77 -3.24
C ALA A 123 0.03 -12.50 -4.57
N LEU A 124 1.19 -12.27 -5.20
CA LEU A 124 1.65 -12.96 -6.41
C LEU A 124 1.63 -14.50 -6.24
N GLN A 125 1.79 -15.03 -5.02
CA GLN A 125 1.75 -16.46 -4.76
C GLN A 125 0.41 -17.13 -5.11
N TYR A 126 -0.68 -16.36 -5.14
CA TYR A 126 -2.04 -16.86 -5.37
C TYR A 126 -2.47 -16.87 -6.83
N VAL A 127 -1.62 -16.35 -7.73
CA VAL A 127 -1.89 -16.19 -9.16
C VAL A 127 -0.73 -16.75 -9.99
N PRO A 128 -0.56 -18.09 -9.99
CA PRO A 128 0.56 -18.75 -10.67
C PRO A 128 0.66 -18.42 -12.16
N GLU A 129 -0.45 -18.15 -12.83
CA GLU A 129 -0.54 -17.75 -14.23
C GLU A 129 0.14 -16.39 -14.52
N PHE A 130 0.29 -15.52 -13.51
CA PHE A 130 0.96 -14.22 -13.63
C PHE A 130 2.43 -14.24 -13.21
N LYS A 131 2.98 -15.38 -12.77
CA LYS A 131 4.40 -15.48 -12.37
C LYS A 131 5.38 -15.21 -13.51
N GLY A 132 4.97 -15.40 -14.76
CA GLY A 132 5.74 -15.06 -15.95
C GLY A 132 5.46 -13.65 -16.49
N ASN A 133 4.49 -12.93 -15.93
CA ASN A 133 4.13 -11.60 -16.37
C ASN A 133 5.10 -10.58 -15.76
N LYS A 134 5.93 -9.96 -16.60
CA LYS A 134 6.98 -9.04 -16.16
C LYS A 134 6.42 -7.82 -15.41
N ASP A 135 5.30 -7.27 -15.84
CA ASP A 135 4.72 -6.07 -15.23
C ASP A 135 4.17 -6.37 -13.83
N VAL A 136 3.42 -7.47 -13.69
CA VAL A 136 2.89 -7.92 -12.39
C VAL A 136 4.01 -8.30 -11.42
N VAL A 137 5.01 -9.05 -11.89
CA VAL A 137 6.17 -9.42 -11.06
C VAL A 137 6.95 -8.19 -10.65
N THR A 138 7.18 -7.24 -11.57
CA THR A 138 7.88 -5.98 -11.24
C THR A 138 7.10 -5.21 -10.18
N ALA A 139 5.77 -5.10 -10.29
CA ALA A 139 4.94 -4.45 -9.29
C ALA A 139 5.02 -5.15 -7.93
N ALA A 140 4.96 -6.48 -7.90
CA ALA A 140 5.07 -7.28 -6.68
C ALA A 140 6.44 -7.11 -5.99
N VAL A 141 7.53 -7.20 -6.75
CA VAL A 141 8.91 -7.07 -6.26
C VAL A 141 9.21 -5.63 -5.82
N ALA A 142 8.70 -4.64 -6.55
CA ALA A 142 8.82 -3.24 -6.17
C ALA A 142 8.11 -2.95 -4.84
N GLN A 143 6.98 -3.61 -4.58
CA GLN A 143 6.25 -3.50 -3.33
C GLN A 143 6.95 -4.24 -2.19
N GLN A 144 7.36 -5.49 -2.43
CA GLN A 144 8.09 -6.32 -1.47
C GLN A 144 9.14 -7.14 -2.22
N GLY A 145 10.42 -6.82 -1.99
CA GLY A 145 11.51 -7.39 -2.78
C GLY A 145 11.55 -8.91 -2.73
N GLU A 146 11.24 -9.48 -1.56
CA GLU A 146 11.17 -10.92 -1.32
C GLU A 146 10.11 -11.61 -2.19
N ALA A 147 9.13 -10.87 -2.73
CA ALA A 147 8.13 -11.44 -3.64
C ALA A 147 8.75 -11.99 -4.94
N ILE A 148 10.03 -11.69 -5.22
CA ILE A 148 10.78 -12.26 -6.34
C ILE A 148 10.80 -13.80 -6.26
N GLU A 149 10.75 -14.40 -5.07
CA GLU A 149 10.71 -15.85 -4.90
C GLU A 149 9.47 -16.50 -5.56
N PHE A 150 8.40 -15.73 -5.74
CA PHE A 150 7.17 -16.20 -6.38
C PHE A 150 7.19 -16.02 -7.90
N ALA A 151 8.13 -15.26 -8.46
CA ALA A 151 8.26 -15.08 -9.90
C ALA A 151 8.61 -16.39 -10.61
N GLY A 152 8.35 -16.48 -11.91
CA GLY A 152 8.80 -17.60 -12.74
C GLY A 152 10.33 -17.64 -12.81
N GLU A 153 10.92 -18.83 -12.98
CA GLU A 153 12.37 -19.06 -12.89
C GLU A 153 13.22 -18.09 -13.72
N ASN A 154 12.74 -17.70 -14.91
CA ASN A 154 13.43 -16.75 -15.78
C ASN A 154 13.47 -15.34 -15.18
N LEU A 155 12.39 -14.91 -14.53
CA LEU A 155 12.28 -13.58 -13.92
C LEU A 155 12.96 -13.50 -12.57
N GLN A 156 13.08 -14.62 -11.83
CA GLN A 156 13.89 -14.68 -10.60
C GLN A 156 15.38 -14.38 -10.87
N LYS A 157 15.85 -14.68 -12.07
CA LYS A 157 17.22 -14.44 -12.53
C LYS A 157 17.37 -13.14 -13.32
N ASP A 158 16.29 -12.38 -13.52
CA ASP A 158 16.33 -11.09 -14.21
C ASP A 158 17.11 -10.10 -13.32
N GLU A 159 18.26 -9.66 -13.82
CA GLU A 159 19.16 -8.75 -13.11
C GLU A 159 18.45 -7.47 -12.62
N ARG A 160 17.48 -6.96 -13.38
CA ARG A 160 16.69 -5.79 -12.97
C ARG A 160 15.77 -6.13 -11.81
N LEU A 161 15.13 -7.30 -11.83
CA LEU A 161 14.25 -7.71 -10.72
C LEU A 161 15.04 -8.04 -9.48
N ILE A 162 16.23 -8.65 -9.61
CA ILE A 162 17.15 -8.86 -8.49
C ILE A 162 17.56 -7.52 -7.88
N GLU A 163 17.93 -6.55 -8.71
CA GLU A 163 18.23 -5.19 -8.27
C GLU A 163 17.02 -4.58 -7.54
N ILE A 164 15.84 -4.58 -8.14
CA ILE A 164 14.61 -4.07 -7.50
C ILE A 164 14.31 -4.82 -6.19
N SER A 165 14.57 -6.14 -6.12
CA SER A 165 14.32 -6.96 -4.93
C SER A 165 15.23 -6.60 -3.75
N GLN A 166 16.48 -6.25 -4.03
CA GLN A 166 17.44 -5.81 -3.01
C GLN A 166 17.06 -4.44 -2.43
N PHE A 167 16.27 -3.67 -3.19
CA PHE A 167 15.84 -2.33 -2.82
C PHE A 167 14.31 -2.19 -2.65
N GLY A 168 13.59 -3.31 -2.47
CA GLY A 168 12.13 -3.35 -2.40
C GLY A 168 11.54 -2.31 -1.42
N SER A 169 10.46 -1.65 -1.85
CA SER A 169 9.82 -0.48 -1.21
C SER A 169 10.66 0.82 -1.20
N PHE A 170 11.41 1.13 -2.27
CA PHE A 170 11.98 2.48 -2.45
C PHE A 170 11.48 3.14 -3.75
N PRO A 171 10.26 3.73 -3.78
CA PRO A 171 9.73 4.43 -4.96
C PRO A 171 10.67 5.53 -5.44
N VAL A 172 11.41 6.14 -4.52
CA VAL A 172 12.37 7.19 -4.85
C VAL A 172 13.57 6.64 -5.64
N LEU A 173 13.96 5.35 -5.53
CA LEU A 173 14.94 4.75 -6.46
C LEU A 173 14.42 4.71 -7.91
N ASN A 174 13.10 4.65 -8.12
CA ASN A 174 12.54 4.77 -9.48
C ASN A 174 12.84 6.14 -10.11
N LEU A 175 13.14 7.16 -9.31
CA LEU A 175 13.56 8.46 -9.83
C LEU A 175 14.93 8.39 -10.54
N LEU A 176 15.72 7.34 -10.30
CA LEU A 176 16.97 7.08 -11.00
C LEU A 176 16.78 6.23 -12.27
N LEU A 177 15.61 5.63 -12.49
CA LEU A 177 15.36 4.80 -13.69
C LEU A 177 15.67 5.52 -15.00
N PRO A 178 15.28 6.79 -15.21
CA PRO A 178 15.63 7.49 -16.44
C PRO A 178 17.15 7.52 -16.67
N LEU A 179 17.94 7.79 -15.62
CA LEU A 179 19.40 7.82 -15.69
C LEU A 179 19.97 6.44 -16.04
N LYS A 180 19.46 5.38 -15.39
CA LYS A 180 19.87 4.00 -15.65
C LYS A 180 19.53 3.55 -17.08
N GLU A 181 18.37 3.96 -17.60
CA GLU A 181 17.96 3.66 -18.98
C GLU A 181 18.83 4.37 -20.02
N LYS A 182 19.15 5.64 -19.77
CA LYS A 182 20.05 6.38 -20.66
C LYS A 182 21.47 5.82 -20.62
N LEU A 183 21.95 5.44 -19.43
CA LEU A 183 23.27 4.84 -19.24
C LEU A 183 23.42 3.51 -19.97
N ARG A 184 22.35 2.70 -20.01
CA ARG A 184 22.34 1.42 -20.71
C ARG A 184 22.54 1.54 -22.23
N ASN A 185 22.11 2.66 -22.80
CA ASN A 185 22.26 2.94 -24.23
C ASN A 185 23.52 3.76 -24.55
N GLU A 186 24.30 4.13 -23.52
CA GLU A 186 25.51 4.93 -23.65
C GLU A 186 26.67 4.07 -24.18
N LYS A 187 27.51 4.67 -25.02
CA LYS A 187 28.69 4.01 -25.60
C LYS A 187 30.00 4.69 -25.22
N ASN A 188 29.95 5.86 -24.58
CA ASN A 188 31.13 6.57 -24.14
C ASN A 188 31.82 5.81 -22.98
N PRO A 189 33.04 5.27 -23.20
CA PRO A 189 33.74 4.44 -22.22
C PRO A 189 34.22 5.21 -20.99
N ASP A 190 34.36 6.53 -21.06
CA ASP A 190 34.77 7.38 -19.93
C ASP A 190 33.56 7.81 -19.08
N LEU A 191 32.38 7.93 -19.72
CA LEU A 191 31.14 8.31 -19.05
C LEU A 191 30.51 7.15 -18.29
N ILE A 192 30.54 5.94 -18.84
CA ILE A 192 29.87 4.77 -18.24
C ILE A 192 30.35 4.49 -16.80
N PRO A 193 31.67 4.45 -16.50
CA PRO A 193 32.15 4.19 -15.14
C PRO A 193 31.84 5.33 -14.17
N ALA A 194 31.97 6.58 -14.61
CA ALA A 194 31.67 7.76 -13.80
C ALA A 194 30.19 7.81 -13.42
N MET A 195 29.31 7.57 -14.40
CA MET A 195 27.86 7.55 -14.20
C MET A 195 27.41 6.36 -13.34
N THR A 196 27.97 5.17 -13.57
CA THR A 196 27.68 3.98 -12.74
C THR A 196 28.05 4.26 -11.29
N THR A 197 29.25 4.80 -11.05
CA THR A 197 29.73 5.13 -9.69
C THR A 197 28.83 6.15 -9.02
N MET A 198 28.48 7.24 -9.73
CA MET A 198 27.59 8.26 -9.21
C MET A 198 26.21 7.69 -8.85
N ILE A 199 25.58 6.92 -9.75
CA ILE A 199 24.28 6.30 -9.48
C ILE A 199 24.38 5.40 -8.24
N SER A 200 25.36 4.50 -8.16
CA SER A 200 25.52 3.63 -6.99
C SER A 200 25.77 4.39 -5.69
N SER A 201 26.51 5.51 -5.71
CA SER A 201 26.68 6.37 -4.54
C SER A 201 25.38 7.05 -4.11
N ILE A 202 24.57 7.51 -5.07
CA ILE A 202 23.24 8.08 -4.78
C ILE A 202 22.33 7.01 -4.16
N GLU A 203 22.31 5.80 -4.71
CA GLU A 203 21.53 4.69 -4.16
C GLU A 203 21.93 4.32 -2.73
N ALA A 204 23.24 4.28 -2.46
CA ALA A 204 23.75 4.02 -1.11
C ALA A 204 23.34 5.12 -0.11
N ALA A 205 23.39 6.39 -0.52
CA ALA A 205 22.95 7.52 0.30
C ALA A 205 21.44 7.44 0.59
N MET A 206 20.65 7.09 -0.43
CA MET A 206 19.21 6.90 -0.35
C MET A 206 18.81 5.79 0.64
N VAL A 207 19.49 4.64 0.58
CA VAL A 207 19.29 3.53 1.52
C VAL A 207 19.68 3.91 2.95
N THR A 208 20.76 4.68 3.11
CA THR A 208 21.23 5.13 4.43
C THR A 208 20.22 6.08 5.08
N CYS A 209 19.76 7.08 4.32
CA CYS A 209 18.73 8.03 4.75
C CYS A 209 17.46 7.30 5.24
N ARG A 210 17.02 6.25 4.53
CA ARG A 210 15.87 5.43 4.96
C ARG A 210 16.05 4.81 6.33
N LYS A 211 17.20 4.18 6.58
CA LYS A 211 17.47 3.52 7.86
C LYS A 211 17.41 4.52 9.02
N GLU A 212 17.86 5.74 8.78
CA GLU A 212 17.78 6.83 9.75
C GLU A 212 16.33 7.30 9.94
N PHE A 213 15.55 7.41 8.87
CA PHE A 213 14.11 7.71 8.96
C PHE A 213 13.33 6.66 9.77
N GLU A 214 13.65 5.37 9.58
CA GLU A 214 13.06 4.27 10.35
C GLU A 214 13.44 4.33 11.83
N GLN A 215 14.68 4.74 12.15
CA GLN A 215 15.16 4.82 13.52
C GLN A 215 14.66 6.07 14.26
N PHE A 216 14.41 7.16 13.54
CA PHE A 216 14.18 8.48 14.12
C PHE A 216 12.76 9.04 13.89
N GLU A 217 11.79 8.20 13.51
CA GLU A 217 10.39 8.57 13.23
C GLU A 217 9.72 9.43 14.34
N SER A 218 10.24 9.37 15.57
CA SER A 218 9.73 10.14 16.72
C SER A 218 10.39 11.51 16.94
N SER A 219 11.46 11.86 16.21
CA SER A 219 12.31 13.02 16.47
C SER A 219 12.52 13.87 15.20
N PRO A 220 11.86 15.03 15.08
CA PRO A 220 11.97 15.92 13.92
C PRO A 220 13.40 16.39 13.64
N GLU A 221 14.13 16.79 14.68
CA GLU A 221 15.51 17.29 14.57
C GLU A 221 16.47 16.25 13.96
N LYS A 222 16.27 14.97 14.29
CA LYS A 222 17.09 13.88 13.74
C LYS A 222 16.72 13.55 12.29
N LEU A 223 15.45 13.71 11.91
CA LEU A 223 15.00 13.55 10.54
C LEU A 223 15.58 14.66 9.64
N GLU A 224 15.55 15.91 10.10
CA GLU A 224 16.15 17.05 9.39
C GLU A 224 17.66 16.85 9.20
N SER A 225 18.37 16.42 10.25
CA SER A 225 19.80 16.12 10.17
C SER A 225 20.13 14.96 9.20
N ALA A 226 19.31 13.91 9.18
CA ALA A 226 19.43 12.82 8.20
C ALA A 226 19.23 13.32 6.76
N GLN A 227 18.28 14.23 6.54
CA GLN A 227 18.06 14.86 5.24
C GLN A 227 19.23 15.73 4.79
N GLU A 228 19.80 16.54 5.68
CA GLU A 228 20.98 17.34 5.36
C GLU A 228 22.18 16.46 4.99
N THR A 229 22.39 15.38 5.74
CA THR A 229 23.44 14.38 5.48
C THR A 229 23.23 13.69 4.13
N PHE A 230 21.97 13.36 3.81
CA PHE A 230 21.59 12.79 2.53
C PHE A 230 21.85 13.77 1.37
N ILE A 231 21.40 15.02 1.48
CA ILE A 231 21.59 16.06 0.45
C ILE A 231 23.09 16.31 0.22
N SER A 232 23.88 16.36 1.28
CA SER A 232 25.35 16.49 1.19
C SER A 232 25.96 15.32 0.42
N SER A 233 25.56 14.09 0.74
CA SER A 233 26.03 12.87 0.07
C SER A 233 25.62 12.81 -1.40
N LEU A 234 24.39 13.23 -1.72
CA LEU A 234 23.87 13.35 -3.08
C LEU A 234 24.69 14.36 -3.91
N ASN A 235 24.94 15.55 -3.36
CA ASN A 235 25.73 16.58 -4.03
C ASN A 235 27.17 16.11 -4.25
N SER A 236 27.79 15.46 -3.25
CA SER A 236 29.14 14.92 -3.37
C SER A 236 29.25 13.86 -4.47
N ALA A 237 28.24 12.98 -4.60
CA ALA A 237 28.19 11.99 -5.68
C ALA A 237 28.14 12.66 -7.06
N ILE A 238 27.31 13.70 -7.22
CA ILE A 238 27.19 14.45 -8.47
C ILE A 238 28.49 15.20 -8.80
N GLU A 239 29.13 15.81 -7.80
CA GLU A 239 30.42 16.48 -7.96
C GLU A 239 31.52 15.56 -8.46
N GLY A 240 31.53 14.30 -7.99
CA GLY A 240 32.46 13.27 -8.46
C GLY A 240 32.34 12.98 -9.97
N ALA A 241 31.19 13.26 -10.58
CA ALA A 241 30.95 13.08 -12.02
C ALA A 241 31.00 14.39 -12.83
N ASN A 242 31.16 15.56 -12.20
CA ASN A 242 31.05 16.87 -12.86
C ASN A 242 31.97 17.01 -14.08
N SER A 243 33.24 16.59 -13.96
CA SER A 243 34.25 16.72 -15.01
C SER A 243 33.86 16.01 -16.30
N VAL A 244 33.05 14.95 -16.20
CA VAL A 244 32.57 14.14 -17.34
C VAL A 244 31.19 14.62 -17.80
N LEU A 245 30.34 15.07 -16.86
CA LEU A 245 29.01 15.62 -17.16
C LEU A 245 29.07 16.92 -17.98
N GLU A 246 30.06 17.79 -17.72
CA GLU A 246 30.24 19.05 -18.44
C GLU A 246 30.64 18.85 -19.91
N GLN A 247 31.23 17.69 -20.23
CA GLN A 247 31.69 17.37 -21.58
C GLN A 247 30.58 16.74 -22.45
N GLN A 248 29.42 16.41 -21.88
CA GLN A 248 28.38 15.64 -22.54
C GLN A 248 27.03 16.37 -22.54
N THR A 249 26.50 16.62 -23.74
CA THR A 249 25.23 17.36 -23.89
C THR A 249 24.04 16.57 -23.37
N GLY A 250 23.28 17.16 -22.45
CA GLY A 250 22.00 16.62 -21.98
C GLY A 250 22.09 15.57 -20.86
N TRP A 251 23.29 15.21 -20.38
CA TRP A 251 23.44 14.39 -19.18
C TRP A 251 23.28 15.24 -17.92
N ARG A 252 23.93 16.40 -17.86
CA ARG A 252 23.88 17.30 -16.71
C ARG A 252 22.45 17.65 -16.28
N LYS A 253 21.65 18.14 -17.22
CA LYS A 253 20.24 18.50 -16.98
C LYS A 253 19.43 17.34 -16.39
N MET A 254 19.66 16.12 -16.91
CA MET A 254 18.91 14.94 -16.47
C MET A 254 19.31 14.49 -15.07
N VAL A 255 20.60 14.60 -14.73
CA VAL A 255 21.10 14.36 -13.38
C VAL A 255 20.51 15.37 -12.40
N ASP A 256 20.53 16.67 -12.75
CA ASP A 256 19.96 17.73 -11.93
C ASP A 256 18.43 17.54 -11.74
N ASP A 257 17.70 17.19 -12.80
CA ASP A 257 16.25 16.91 -12.75
C ASP A 257 15.94 15.72 -11.83
N CYS A 258 16.72 14.64 -11.91
CA CYS A 258 16.58 13.48 -11.03
C CYS A 258 16.92 13.84 -9.58
N ALA A 259 18.01 14.56 -9.33
CA ALA A 259 18.43 14.98 -8.00
C ALA A 259 17.37 15.86 -7.33
N ASN A 260 16.80 16.83 -8.05
CA ASN A 260 15.74 17.70 -7.53
C ASN A 260 14.50 16.91 -7.14
N ARG A 261 14.05 15.96 -7.98
CA ARG A 261 12.90 15.10 -7.64
C ARG A 261 13.15 14.25 -6.41
N ILE A 262 14.37 13.74 -6.23
CA ILE A 262 14.75 12.96 -5.05
C ILE A 262 14.70 13.85 -3.79
N ILE A 263 15.28 15.05 -3.86
CA ILE A 263 15.27 16.02 -2.76
C ILE A 263 13.83 16.41 -2.38
N ASP A 264 13.01 16.74 -3.37
CA ASP A 264 11.61 17.14 -3.16
C ASP A 264 10.79 16.01 -2.52
N PHE A 265 11.00 14.77 -2.97
CA PHE A 265 10.35 13.59 -2.39
C PHE A 265 10.67 13.45 -0.90
N PHE A 266 11.94 13.57 -0.50
CA PHE A 266 12.30 13.47 0.92
C PHE A 266 11.74 14.66 1.71
N LYS A 267 11.76 15.88 1.17
CA LYS A 267 11.16 17.06 1.83
C LYS A 267 9.65 16.90 2.05
N SER A 268 8.92 16.41 1.05
CA SER A 268 7.49 16.14 1.20
C SER A 268 7.22 15.03 2.22
N ALA A 269 8.07 14.01 2.26
CA ALA A 269 7.95 12.91 3.21
C ALA A 269 7.95 13.35 4.67
N THR A 270 8.89 14.22 5.02
CA THR A 270 8.98 14.82 6.35
C THR A 270 7.74 15.64 6.67
N LYS A 271 7.26 16.46 5.73
CA LYS A 271 6.08 17.32 5.93
C LYS A 271 4.81 16.51 6.19
N ASP A 272 4.59 15.43 5.45
CA ASP A 272 3.39 14.60 5.56
C ASP A 272 3.39 13.75 6.84
N LEU A 273 4.56 13.26 7.27
CA LEU A 273 4.75 12.56 8.55
C LEU A 273 4.30 13.42 9.74
N PHE A 274 4.58 14.73 9.71
CA PHE A 274 4.21 15.65 10.79
C PHE A 274 2.79 16.20 10.66
N SER A 275 2.27 16.36 9.44
CA SER A 275 0.89 16.83 9.21
C SER A 275 -0.15 15.79 9.66
N LYS A 276 0.14 14.49 9.54
CA LYS A 276 -0.75 13.42 10.04
C LYS A 276 -0.77 13.30 11.57
N LYS A 277 0.30 13.73 12.24
CA LYS A 277 0.43 13.64 13.71
C LYS A 277 -0.43 14.68 14.45
N GLU A 278 -0.77 15.79 13.80
CA GLU A 278 -1.67 16.81 14.35
C GLU A 278 -3.16 16.44 14.21
N ALA A 279 -3.51 15.44 13.37
CA ALA A 279 -4.89 15.10 13.03
C ALA A 279 -5.51 13.90 13.78
N SER A 280 -4.78 13.20 14.68
CA SER A 280 -5.34 12.06 15.42
C SER A 280 -4.77 11.89 16.84
N PRO A 281 -5.51 12.28 17.89
CA PRO A 281 -5.18 11.91 19.26
C PRO A 281 -5.60 10.48 19.65
N GLN A 282 -6.20 9.66 18.77
CA GLN A 282 -6.85 8.39 19.14
C GLN A 282 -6.10 7.11 18.78
N GLU A 283 -4.92 7.14 18.15
CA GLU A 283 -4.16 5.92 17.77
C GLU A 283 -3.22 5.37 18.88
N ALA A 284 -3.61 5.42 20.15
CA ALA A 284 -2.74 4.98 21.25
C ALA A 284 -2.73 3.45 21.49
N GLU A 285 -3.60 2.65 20.86
CA GLU A 285 -3.70 1.20 21.14
C GLU A 285 -3.81 0.35 19.86
N LEU A 286 -2.73 0.24 19.09
CA LEU A 286 -2.55 -0.81 18.08
C LEU A 286 -1.25 -1.57 18.37
N PRO A 287 -1.24 -2.91 18.30
CA PRO A 287 -0.03 -3.70 18.53
C PRO A 287 1.08 -3.27 17.56
N LYS A 288 2.28 -3.03 18.11
CA LYS A 288 3.46 -2.43 17.46
C LYS A 288 3.90 -3.08 16.13
N THR A 289 3.38 -4.27 15.80
CA THR A 289 3.70 -5.05 14.61
C THR A 289 2.80 -4.79 13.39
N GLU A 290 1.59 -4.23 13.58
CA GLU A 290 0.69 -3.86 12.46
C GLU A 290 0.78 -2.36 12.12
N ALA A 291 1.05 -1.52 13.13
CA ALA A 291 1.27 -0.09 12.94
C ALA A 291 2.49 0.22 12.06
N SER A 292 3.53 -0.63 12.09
CA SER A 292 4.68 -0.51 11.19
C SER A 292 4.29 -0.78 9.74
N LYS A 293 3.47 -1.80 9.45
CA LYS A 293 3.07 -2.17 8.09
C LYS A 293 2.16 -1.15 7.40
N SER A 294 1.29 -0.47 8.16
CA SER A 294 0.41 0.60 7.65
C SER A 294 1.18 1.90 7.34
N ARG A 295 2.20 2.23 8.14
CA ARG A 295 2.95 3.50 8.03
C ARG A 295 3.93 3.57 6.86
N PHE A 296 4.39 2.43 6.36
CA PHE A 296 5.20 2.36 5.13
C PHE A 296 4.41 2.51 3.83
N SER A 297 3.08 2.69 3.90
CA SER A 297 2.26 3.11 2.75
C SER A 297 2.71 4.44 2.13
N PHE A 298 3.46 5.25 2.89
CA PHE A 298 4.10 6.47 2.41
C PHE A 298 5.12 6.21 1.28
N PHE A 299 5.82 5.07 1.35
CA PHE A 299 6.76 4.60 0.33
C PHE A 299 6.13 3.55 -0.59
N ALA A 300 4.80 3.47 -0.67
CA ALA A 300 4.14 2.64 -1.67
C ALA A 300 4.15 3.36 -3.03
N ASN A 301 4.64 2.65 -4.05
CA ASN A 301 4.75 3.11 -5.43
C ASN A 301 3.46 3.82 -5.90
N PRO A 302 3.50 5.08 -6.40
CA PRO A 302 2.37 5.68 -7.06
C PRO A 302 2.26 5.06 -8.46
N SER A 303 1.78 3.83 -8.52
CA SER A 303 1.35 3.22 -9.78
C SER A 303 0.15 4.01 -10.32
N PRO A 304 -0.04 4.14 -11.64
CA PRO A 304 -1.30 4.61 -12.22
C PRO A 304 -2.51 3.81 -11.72
N VAL A 305 -2.31 2.59 -11.23
CA VAL A 305 -3.33 1.77 -10.58
C VAL A 305 -3.73 2.35 -9.22
N LYS A 306 -2.81 3.00 -8.49
CA LYS A 306 -3.13 3.73 -7.25
C LYS A 306 -3.92 5.00 -7.55
N GLU A 307 -3.60 5.75 -8.61
CA GLU A 307 -4.43 6.88 -9.06
C GLU A 307 -5.81 6.43 -9.56
N GLU A 308 -5.92 5.27 -10.23
CA GLU A 308 -7.20 4.72 -10.65
C GLU A 308 -8.01 4.18 -9.45
N VAL A 309 -7.35 3.54 -8.49
CA VAL A 309 -7.95 3.14 -7.20
C VAL A 309 -8.35 4.36 -6.38
N GLU A 310 -7.53 5.42 -6.33
CA GLU A 310 -7.82 6.69 -5.67
C GLU A 310 -8.90 7.48 -6.42
N ARG A 311 -8.98 7.42 -7.75
CA ARG A 311 -10.10 7.97 -8.55
C ARG A 311 -11.40 7.23 -8.27
N LEU A 312 -11.36 5.91 -8.18
CA LEU A 312 -12.50 5.08 -7.76
C LEU A 312 -12.90 5.35 -6.29
N GLN A 313 -11.96 5.78 -5.45
CA GLN A 313 -12.23 6.26 -4.08
C GLN A 313 -12.78 7.70 -4.04
N GLN A 314 -12.28 8.61 -4.88
CA GLN A 314 -12.70 10.04 -4.93
C GLN A 314 -14.05 10.25 -5.62
N THR A 315 -14.45 9.34 -6.51
CA THR A 315 -15.84 9.28 -7.03
C THR A 315 -16.86 8.87 -5.95
N PHE A 316 -16.40 8.51 -4.75
CA PHE A 316 -17.20 8.20 -3.58
C PHE A 316 -16.93 9.22 -2.46
N THR A 317 -17.36 10.46 -2.65
CA THR A 317 -17.81 11.27 -1.51
C THR A 317 -19.30 10.97 -1.29
N PRO A 318 -19.75 10.56 -0.09
CA PRO A 318 -21.17 10.53 0.20
C PRO A 318 -21.73 11.95 0.02
N PRO A 319 -22.97 12.13 -0.49
CA PRO A 319 -23.57 13.45 -0.54
C PRO A 319 -23.52 14.06 0.86
N ALA A 320 -22.99 15.28 0.95
CA ALA A 320 -22.91 16.04 2.20
C ALA A 320 -24.26 15.99 2.91
N GLU A 321 -24.25 15.73 4.22
CA GLU A 321 -25.44 15.79 5.06
C GLU A 321 -26.21 17.09 4.76
N PRO A 322 -27.54 17.03 4.53
CA PRO A 322 -28.32 18.24 4.40
C PRO A 322 -28.23 19.03 5.71
N PRO A 323 -28.17 20.37 5.65
CA PRO A 323 -28.00 21.19 6.84
C PRO A 323 -29.09 20.87 7.85
N GLN A 324 -28.68 20.49 9.06
CA GLN A 324 -29.55 20.32 10.20
C GLN A 324 -30.33 21.62 10.41
N ALA A 325 -31.66 21.53 10.30
CA ALA A 325 -32.61 22.61 10.55
C ALA A 325 -33.16 22.52 11.97
#